data_AF-A0AAD7C098-F1
#
_entry.id   AF-A0AAD7C098-F1
#
_cell.length_a   1.000
_cell.length_b   1.000
_cell.length_c   1.000
_cell.angle_alpha   90.00
_cell.angle_beta   90.00
_cell.angle_gamma   90.00
#
_symmetry.space_group_name_H-M   'P 1'
#
loop_
_entity.id
_entity.type
_entity.pdbx_description
1 polymer ?
#
loop_
_entity_poly.entity_id
_entity_poly.type
_entity_poly.pdbx_seq_one_letter_code
_entity_poly.pdbx_strand_id
1 'polypeptide(L)'
;MTSPTTHSCPQCGSGLVQGTHPQSRDYLRHRLSELNSLIAALNAERDALQAESDAIVYPVLSLPPEAMAEIFEHCVASKTIPSPSSAPLLLTQVCRQWRQIAFATPRLWKSLTFQGRVREEVINMWLSRSGNVPLDHNVETRDPSTLGVLLDASLQHAHRWEEMAFVIPFSSMRRLNFGDVLLPLLRKISVDSDYSYKGNIVSHPIVIRNAPALREAHIGTIPRRKFHLPWCQLETLTLRTISLIECLSILEQCSELRNLVLFRASFMSGS
;
A
#
# COMPACT_ATOMS: atom_id res chain seq x y z
N MET A 1 -92.40 -40.76 44.76
CA MET A 1 -91.12 -40.51 44.06
C MET A 1 -89.99 -40.67 45.09
N THR A 2 -89.85 -41.81 45.78
CA THR A 2 -89.14 -43.06 45.42
C THR A 2 -87.65 -42.89 45.07
N SER A 3 -86.79 -43.14 46.07
CA SER A 3 -85.47 -43.80 45.94
C SER A 3 -85.66 -45.25 45.39
N PRO A 4 -84.65 -46.18 45.27
CA PRO A 4 -83.20 -46.15 45.54
C PRO A 4 -82.30 -47.02 44.57
N THR A 5 -80.97 -47.10 44.83
CA THR A 5 -80.00 -48.23 44.59
C THR A 5 -79.72 -48.72 43.13
N THR A 6 -78.54 -49.18 42.65
CA THR A 6 -77.62 -50.27 43.09
C THR A 6 -76.35 -50.38 42.16
N HIS A 7 -75.25 -50.94 42.71
CA HIS A 7 -74.23 -51.87 42.14
C HIS A 7 -73.23 -51.54 40.99
N SER A 8 -71.94 -51.49 41.38
CA SER A 8 -70.73 -52.27 40.98
C SER A 8 -70.48 -52.88 39.58
N CYS A 9 -69.28 -52.54 39.04
CA CYS A 9 -68.28 -53.35 38.26
C CYS A 9 -68.64 -53.81 36.82
N PRO A 10 -67.70 -54.28 35.96
CA PRO A 10 -66.26 -54.03 35.74
C PRO A 10 -65.97 -53.56 34.27
N GLN A 11 -64.71 -53.25 33.96
CA GLN A 11 -64.15 -53.05 32.59
C GLN A 11 -64.43 -51.72 31.87
N CYS A 12 -63.51 -50.78 32.05
CA CYS A 12 -62.98 -49.81 31.07
C CYS A 12 -61.73 -49.26 31.79
N GLY A 13 -60.48 -49.53 31.41
CA GLY A 13 -59.86 -49.32 30.12
C GLY A 13 -58.68 -48.36 30.34
N SER A 14 -57.48 -48.79 29.93
CA SER A 14 -56.37 -47.90 29.52
C SER A 14 -55.53 -47.21 30.60
N GLY A 15 -54.49 -47.89 31.08
CA GLY A 15 -53.31 -47.31 31.70
C GLY A 15 -52.34 -48.45 32.05
N LEU A 16 -51.09 -48.50 31.65
CA LEU A 16 -50.14 -47.47 31.27
C LEU A 16 -49.17 -48.03 30.22
N VAL A 17 -48.73 -47.14 29.34
CA VAL A 17 -47.72 -47.33 28.32
C VAL A 17 -46.47 -47.99 28.91
N GLN A 18 -46.08 -49.14 28.35
CA GLN A 18 -44.76 -49.75 28.56
C GLN A 18 -43.69 -48.81 27.99
N GLY A 19 -43.02 -48.06 28.87
CA GLY A 19 -41.79 -47.35 28.53
C GLY A 19 -40.62 -48.34 28.56
N THR A 20 -40.12 -48.73 27.39
CA THR A 20 -38.87 -49.47 27.24
C THR A 20 -37.67 -48.50 27.31
N HIS A 21 -36.60 -48.98 27.97
CA HIS A 21 -35.24 -48.44 28.17
C HIS A 21 -34.96 -47.54 29.40
N PRO A 22 -33.85 -47.82 30.14
CA PRO A 22 -32.51 -47.56 29.61
C PRO A 22 -31.47 -48.69 29.82
N GLN A 23 -30.41 -48.62 29.03
CA GLN A 23 -29.20 -49.46 29.11
C GLN A 23 -28.63 -49.50 30.54
N SER A 24 -28.22 -50.69 31.02
CA SER A 24 -27.73 -50.93 32.39
C SER A 24 -26.61 -49.95 32.81
N ARG A 25 -26.59 -49.51 34.08
CA ARG A 25 -25.57 -48.57 34.61
C ARG A 25 -24.13 -49.09 34.41
N ASP A 26 -23.95 -50.40 34.45
CA ASP A 26 -22.64 -51.03 34.24
C ASP A 26 -22.16 -50.91 32.80
N TYR A 27 -23.09 -51.02 31.83
CA TYR A 27 -22.81 -50.76 30.42
C TYR A 27 -22.37 -49.31 30.20
N LEU A 28 -23.06 -48.34 30.83
CA LEU A 28 -22.70 -46.93 30.73
C LEU A 28 -21.33 -46.63 31.36
N ARG A 29 -20.99 -47.25 32.51
CA ARG A 29 -19.65 -47.11 33.11
C ARG A 29 -18.56 -47.70 32.24
N HIS A 30 -18.79 -48.89 31.67
CA HIS A 30 -17.86 -49.51 30.75
C HIS A 30 -17.64 -48.62 29.52
N ARG A 31 -18.73 -48.10 28.93
CA ARG A 31 -18.65 -47.21 27.77
C ARG A 31 -17.94 -45.90 28.08
N LEU A 32 -18.13 -45.33 29.28
CA LEU A 32 -17.37 -44.15 29.74
C LEU A 32 -15.87 -44.45 29.87
N SER A 33 -15.50 -45.61 30.43
CA SER A 33 -14.10 -46.02 30.53
C SER A 33 -13.46 -46.17 29.15
N GLU A 34 -14.17 -46.82 28.22
CA GLU A 34 -13.72 -47.01 26.84
C GLU A 34 -13.53 -45.65 26.14
N LEU A 35 -14.51 -44.74 26.24
CA LEU A 35 -14.41 -43.40 25.66
C LEU A 35 -13.26 -42.58 26.28
N ASN A 36 -13.07 -42.63 27.59
CA ASN A 36 -11.96 -41.94 28.25
C ASN A 36 -10.60 -42.49 27.79
N SER A 37 -10.50 -43.81 27.57
CA SER A 37 -9.27 -44.42 27.04
C SER A 37 -8.99 -43.96 25.60
N LEU A 38 -10.03 -43.80 24.79
CA LEU A 38 -9.92 -43.28 23.42
C LEU A 38 -9.48 -41.82 23.42
N ILE A 39 -10.04 -40.99 24.30
CA ILE A 39 -9.62 -39.59 24.49
C ILE A 39 -8.14 -39.52 24.89
N ALA A 40 -7.69 -40.37 25.81
CA ALA A 40 -6.29 -40.39 26.22
C ALA A 40 -5.35 -40.77 25.07
N ALA A 41 -5.71 -41.79 24.27
CA ALA A 41 -4.94 -42.20 23.11
C ALA A 41 -4.86 -41.09 22.05
N LEU A 42 -5.99 -40.46 21.72
CA LEU A 42 -6.04 -39.36 20.75
C LEU A 42 -5.25 -38.13 21.23
N ASN A 43 -5.28 -37.83 22.54
CA ASN A 43 -4.46 -36.75 23.09
C ASN A 43 -2.97 -37.06 23.01
N ALA A 44 -2.55 -38.31 23.28
CA ALA A 44 -1.16 -38.72 23.15
C ALA A 44 -0.67 -38.66 21.70
N GLU A 45 -1.51 -39.07 20.74
CA GLU A 45 -1.22 -38.95 19.30
C GLU A 45 -1.10 -37.48 18.87
N ARG A 46 -2.03 -36.62 19.33
CA ARG A 46 -1.93 -35.16 19.14
C ARG A 46 -0.62 -34.61 19.69
N ASP A 47 -0.22 -35.01 20.90
CA ASP A 47 0.99 -34.51 21.55
C ASP A 47 2.25 -34.93 20.78
N ALA A 48 2.29 -36.15 20.24
CA ALA A 48 3.38 -36.62 19.40
C ALA A 48 3.48 -35.81 18.09
N LEU A 49 2.35 -35.59 17.41
CA LEU A 49 2.29 -34.78 16.19
C LEU A 49 2.66 -33.32 16.44
N GLN A 50 2.25 -32.76 17.59
CA GLN A 50 2.62 -31.42 17.99
C GLN A 50 4.14 -31.32 18.24
N ALA A 51 4.73 -32.30 18.92
CA ALA A 51 6.18 -32.33 19.15
C ALA A 51 6.97 -32.44 17.83
N GLU A 52 6.49 -33.23 16.86
CA GLU A 52 7.09 -33.32 15.53
C GLU A 52 6.99 -31.99 14.78
N SER A 53 5.83 -31.32 14.83
CA SER A 53 5.65 -29.99 14.25
C SER A 53 6.54 -28.94 14.90
N ASP A 54 6.68 -28.94 16.22
CA ASP A 54 7.49 -27.98 16.98
C ASP A 54 9.00 -28.20 16.73
N ALA A 55 9.41 -29.41 16.36
CA ALA A 55 10.77 -29.72 15.97
C ALA A 55 11.14 -29.15 14.58
N ILE A 56 10.15 -28.78 13.74
CA ILE A 56 10.39 -28.15 12.45
C ILE A 56 10.83 -26.71 12.68
N VAL A 57 12.14 -26.47 12.60
CA VAL A 57 12.69 -25.12 12.60
C VAL A 57 12.49 -24.50 11.23
N TYR A 58 11.65 -23.48 11.15
CA TYR A 58 11.54 -22.65 9.95
C TYR A 58 12.66 -21.60 9.96
N PRO A 59 13.68 -21.67 9.07
CA PRO A 59 14.82 -20.75 9.12
C PRO A 59 14.41 -19.28 9.02
N VAL A 60 13.30 -18.99 8.35
CA VAL A 60 12.77 -17.63 8.21
C VAL A 60 12.14 -17.08 9.49
N LEU A 61 11.83 -17.93 10.47
CA LEU A 61 11.33 -17.54 11.79
C LEU A 61 12.46 -17.42 12.83
N SER A 62 13.65 -17.94 12.54
CA SER A 62 14.84 -17.81 13.41
C SER A 62 15.73 -16.62 13.07
N LEU A 63 15.47 -15.92 11.96
CA LEU A 63 16.19 -14.71 11.60
C LEU A 63 15.87 -13.56 12.58
N PRO A 64 16.87 -12.77 12.98
CA PRO A 64 16.64 -11.53 13.72
C PRO A 64 15.70 -10.59 12.95
N PRO A 65 14.90 -9.77 13.65
CA PRO A 65 14.01 -8.78 13.03
C PRO A 65 14.71 -7.86 12.01
N GLU A 66 15.96 -7.50 12.27
CA GLU A 66 16.77 -6.62 11.43
C GLU A 66 17.12 -7.26 10.09
N ALA A 67 17.53 -8.54 10.11
CA ALA A 67 17.82 -9.29 8.89
C ALA A 67 16.55 -9.51 8.05
N MET A 68 15.42 -9.76 8.71
CA MET A 68 14.12 -9.86 8.04
C MET A 68 13.69 -8.53 7.41
N ALA A 69 13.91 -7.41 8.10
CA ALA A 69 13.63 -6.07 7.57
C ALA A 69 14.47 -5.78 6.31
N GLU A 70 15.74 -6.14 6.31
CA GLU A 70 16.63 -6.00 5.15
C GLU A 70 16.14 -6.86 3.96
N ILE A 71 15.77 -8.11 4.19
CA ILE A 71 15.16 -8.98 3.16
C ILE A 71 13.86 -8.37 2.63
N PHE A 72 13.02 -7.81 3.49
CA PHE A 72 11.78 -7.15 3.09
C PHE A 72 12.02 -5.92 2.24
N GLU A 73 13.05 -5.11 2.52
CA GLU A 73 13.42 -3.95 1.71
C GLU A 73 13.74 -4.38 0.26
N HIS A 74 14.40 -5.51 0.07
CA HIS A 74 14.66 -6.08 -1.25
C HIS A 74 13.43 -6.63 -1.97
N CYS A 75 12.33 -6.86 -1.27
CA CYS A 75 11.06 -7.32 -1.85
C CYS A 75 10.15 -6.16 -2.30
N VAL A 76 10.42 -4.93 -1.86
CA VAL A 76 9.59 -3.77 -2.19
C VAL A 76 10.02 -3.17 -3.53
N ALA A 77 9.05 -3.00 -4.43
CA ALA A 77 9.28 -2.33 -5.71
C ALA A 77 9.50 -0.81 -5.51
N SER A 78 10.40 -0.21 -6.29
CA SER A 78 10.71 1.23 -6.25
C SER A 78 9.55 2.17 -6.62
N LYS A 79 8.50 1.64 -7.24
CA LYS A 79 7.25 2.35 -7.58
C LYS A 79 6.05 1.58 -7.06
N THR A 80 5.90 1.53 -5.75
CA THR A 80 4.94 0.64 -5.09
C THR A 80 3.50 1.08 -5.34
N ILE A 81 2.74 0.30 -6.12
CA ILE A 81 1.28 0.44 -6.20
C ILE A 81 0.66 -0.35 -5.05
N PRO A 82 -0.16 0.27 -4.18
CA PRO A 82 -0.81 -0.43 -3.08
C PRO A 82 -1.66 -1.61 -3.57
N SER A 83 -1.24 -2.83 -3.26
CA SER A 83 -2.03 -4.03 -3.50
C SER A 83 -1.79 -5.05 -2.38
N PRO A 84 -2.83 -5.78 -1.92
CA PRO A 84 -2.64 -6.90 -1.00
C PRO A 84 -1.69 -7.98 -1.52
N SER A 85 -1.52 -8.07 -2.84
CA SER A 85 -0.65 -9.04 -3.53
C SER A 85 0.79 -8.56 -3.76
N SER A 86 1.14 -7.35 -3.32
CA SER A 86 2.50 -6.80 -3.47
C SER A 86 3.06 -6.33 -2.13
N ALA A 87 4.39 -6.39 -1.98
CA ALA A 87 5.06 -5.79 -0.83
C ALA A 87 4.88 -4.26 -0.87
N PRO A 88 4.75 -3.59 0.30
CA PRO A 88 4.88 -4.16 1.64
C PRO A 88 3.61 -4.81 2.20
N LEU A 89 2.43 -4.60 1.61
CA LEU A 89 1.16 -5.09 2.16
C LEU A 89 1.08 -6.62 2.19
N LEU A 90 1.63 -7.31 1.19
CA LEU A 90 1.72 -8.78 1.16
C LEU A 90 2.48 -9.31 2.39
N LEU A 91 3.59 -8.68 2.76
CA LEU A 91 4.43 -9.09 3.89
C LEU A 91 3.66 -8.99 5.23
N THR A 92 2.71 -8.05 5.32
CA THR A 92 1.87 -7.88 6.51
C THR A 92 0.79 -8.95 6.68
N GLN A 93 0.61 -9.84 5.69
CA GLN A 93 -0.43 -10.86 5.68
C GLN A 93 0.09 -12.27 5.99
N VAL A 94 1.40 -12.49 5.96
CA VAL A 94 2.01 -13.81 6.11
C VAL A 94 1.84 -14.37 7.53
N CYS A 95 2.39 -13.68 8.53
CA CYS A 95 2.25 -14.06 9.94
C CYS A 95 2.33 -12.83 10.86
N ARG A 96 2.09 -13.02 12.17
CA ARG A 96 2.13 -11.93 13.16
C ARG A 96 3.50 -11.27 13.24
N GLN A 97 4.58 -12.06 13.23
CA GLN A 97 5.95 -11.55 13.32
C GLN A 97 6.31 -10.70 12.10
N TRP A 98 6.02 -11.18 10.89
CA TRP A 98 6.27 -10.43 9.65
C TRP A 98 5.48 -9.12 9.61
N ARG A 99 4.22 -9.13 10.06
CA ARG A 99 3.42 -7.92 10.18
C ARG A 99 4.06 -6.90 11.13
N GLN A 100 4.54 -7.34 12.28
CA GLN A 100 5.21 -6.47 13.25
C GLN A 100 6.49 -5.87 12.67
N ILE A 101 7.34 -6.69 12.04
CA ILE A 101 8.58 -6.25 11.39
C ILE A 101 8.27 -5.25 10.26
N ALA A 102 7.30 -5.57 9.40
CA ALA A 102 6.92 -4.71 8.29
C ALA A 102 6.39 -3.34 8.76
N PHE A 103 5.59 -3.31 9.83
CA PHE A 103 5.10 -2.05 10.41
C PHE A 103 6.20 -1.28 11.15
N ALA A 104 7.18 -1.96 11.73
CA ALA A 104 8.31 -1.35 12.43
C ALA A 104 9.45 -0.90 11.50
N THR A 105 9.34 -1.14 10.18
CA THR A 105 10.37 -0.82 9.19
C THR A 105 9.90 0.30 8.25
N PRO A 106 10.18 1.59 8.55
CA PRO A 106 9.61 2.71 7.80
C PRO A 106 10.05 2.77 6.34
N ARG A 107 11.25 2.25 6.01
CA ARG A 107 11.79 2.23 4.65
C ARG A 107 10.94 1.43 3.67
N LEU A 108 10.21 0.42 4.14
CA LEU A 108 9.24 -0.33 3.32
C LEU A 108 8.09 0.53 2.80
N TRP A 109 7.82 1.65 3.48
CA TRP A 109 6.72 2.57 3.19
C TRP A 109 7.22 3.88 2.58
N LYS A 110 8.50 3.94 2.17
CA LYS A 110 9.12 5.11 1.52
C LYS A 110 8.47 5.44 0.17
N SER A 111 8.20 4.42 -0.63
CA SER A 111 7.70 4.59 -1.99
C SER A 111 6.20 4.36 -2.09
N LEU A 112 5.53 5.21 -2.86
CA LEU A 112 4.09 5.10 -3.11
C LEU A 112 3.73 5.66 -4.50
N THR A 113 3.17 4.79 -5.34
CA THR A 113 2.55 5.17 -6.61
C THR A 113 1.04 5.24 -6.45
N PHE A 114 0.49 6.42 -6.69
CA PHE A 114 -0.94 6.66 -6.70
C PHE A 114 -1.47 6.50 -8.12
N GLN A 115 -2.25 5.44 -8.36
CA GLN A 115 -2.86 5.20 -9.66
C GLN A 115 -4.39 5.29 -9.54
N GLY A 116 -5.02 6.15 -10.35
CA GLY A 116 -6.48 6.25 -10.42
C GLY A 116 -7.10 6.99 -9.22
N ARG A 117 -8.04 6.36 -8.51
CA ARG A 117 -8.69 6.91 -7.31
C ARG A 117 -8.17 6.16 -6.08
N VAL A 118 -7.40 6.86 -5.27
CA VAL A 118 -6.89 6.34 -3.99
C VAL A 118 -7.63 7.06 -2.87
N ARG A 119 -8.07 6.30 -1.86
CA ARG A 119 -8.70 6.88 -0.67
C ARG A 119 -7.66 7.55 0.20
N GLU A 120 -8.02 8.68 0.80
CA GLU A 120 -7.15 9.45 1.69
C GLU A 120 -6.59 8.60 2.84
N GLU A 121 -7.38 7.65 3.37
CA GLU A 121 -6.93 6.76 4.44
C GLU A 121 -5.71 5.93 4.06
N VAL A 122 -5.60 5.50 2.78
CA VAL A 122 -4.45 4.72 2.30
C VAL A 122 -3.20 5.61 2.25
N ILE A 123 -3.37 6.86 1.84
CA ILE A 123 -2.30 7.87 1.78
C ILE A 123 -1.76 8.11 3.19
N ASN A 124 -2.65 8.44 4.12
CA ASN A 124 -2.31 8.72 5.51
C ASN A 124 -1.69 7.52 6.21
N MET A 125 -2.18 6.30 5.93
CA MET A 125 -1.58 5.06 6.43
C MET A 125 -0.13 4.90 5.96
N TRP A 126 0.14 5.13 4.66
CA TRP A 126 1.49 5.02 4.11
C TRP A 126 2.43 6.06 4.69
N LEU A 127 1.98 7.33 4.71
CA LEU A 127 2.71 8.46 5.29
C LEU A 127 3.03 8.22 6.77
N SER A 128 2.06 7.74 7.55
CA SER A 128 2.27 7.40 8.97
C SER A 128 3.32 6.31 9.16
N ARG A 129 3.27 5.23 8.36
CA ARG A 129 4.21 4.11 8.48
C ARG A 129 5.62 4.45 7.98
N SER A 130 5.74 5.37 7.04
CA SER A 130 7.04 5.86 6.55
C SER A 130 7.84 6.65 7.60
N GLY A 131 7.23 7.01 8.74
CA GLY A 131 7.94 7.66 9.84
C GLY A 131 8.58 8.98 9.42
N ASN A 132 9.91 9.08 9.50
CA ASN A 132 10.68 10.26 9.08
C ASN A 132 11.61 9.98 7.88
N VAL A 133 11.47 8.84 7.21
CA VAL A 133 12.33 8.55 6.05
C VAL A 133 12.01 9.52 4.91
N PRO A 134 12.99 9.84 4.05
CA PRO A 134 12.72 10.59 2.84
C PRO A 134 11.74 9.82 1.95
N LEU A 135 10.90 10.50 1.17
CA LEU A 135 9.76 9.93 0.45
C LEU A 135 9.98 9.93 -1.07
N ASP A 136 9.58 8.82 -1.70
CA ASP A 136 9.65 8.63 -3.16
C ASP A 136 8.22 8.40 -3.71
N HIS A 137 7.50 9.48 -4.02
CA HIS A 137 6.09 9.37 -4.43
C HIS A 137 5.89 9.63 -5.93
N ASN A 138 5.00 8.84 -6.53
CA ASN A 138 4.65 8.94 -7.93
C ASN A 138 3.13 9.08 -8.08
N VAL A 139 2.68 10.09 -8.83
CA VAL A 139 1.27 10.42 -8.98
C VAL A 139 0.86 10.22 -10.42
N GLU A 140 0.04 9.20 -10.67
CA GLU A 140 -0.47 8.84 -12.00
C GLU A 140 -2.00 8.90 -11.99
N THR A 141 -2.55 10.05 -12.40
CA THR A 141 -4.01 10.21 -12.38
C THR A 141 -4.53 11.10 -13.49
N ARG A 142 -5.68 10.72 -14.06
CA ARG A 142 -6.48 11.53 -14.99
C ARG A 142 -7.47 12.45 -14.28
N ASP A 143 -7.71 12.21 -12.99
CA ASP A 143 -8.77 12.87 -12.22
C ASP A 143 -8.18 14.06 -11.44
N PRO A 144 -8.55 15.31 -11.78
CA PRO A 144 -8.05 16.49 -11.08
C PRO A 144 -8.45 16.53 -9.60
N SER A 145 -9.54 15.85 -9.21
CA SER A 145 -9.99 15.81 -7.83
C SER A 145 -9.07 14.94 -6.97
N THR A 146 -8.68 13.76 -7.47
CA THR A 146 -7.70 12.89 -6.80
C THR A 146 -6.38 13.60 -6.59
N LEU A 147 -5.90 14.37 -7.59
CA LEU A 147 -4.65 15.12 -7.44
C LEU A 147 -4.72 16.13 -6.29
N GLY A 148 -5.86 16.79 -6.10
CA GLY A 148 -6.07 17.72 -4.99
C GLY A 148 -5.91 17.04 -3.64
N VAL A 149 -6.71 16.00 -3.37
CA VAL A 149 -6.67 15.23 -2.11
C VAL A 149 -5.26 14.72 -1.80
N LEU A 150 -4.58 14.20 -2.81
CA LEU A 150 -3.24 13.66 -2.68
C LEU A 150 -2.20 14.74 -2.36
N LEU A 151 -2.23 15.86 -3.09
CA LEU A 151 -1.33 16.98 -2.85
C LEU A 151 -1.57 17.55 -1.46
N ASP A 152 -2.83 17.73 -1.04
CA ASP A 152 -3.17 18.29 0.27
C ASP A 152 -2.62 17.42 1.42
N ALA A 153 -2.76 16.09 1.32
CA ALA A 153 -2.18 15.16 2.30
C ALA A 153 -0.64 15.11 2.23
N SER A 154 -0.08 15.07 1.02
CA SER A 154 1.38 14.91 0.83
C SER A 154 2.16 16.19 1.17
N LEU A 155 1.57 17.37 0.96
CA LEU A 155 2.22 18.67 1.18
C LEU A 155 2.58 18.89 2.65
N GLN A 156 1.81 18.33 3.58
CA GLN A 156 2.11 18.37 5.02
C GLN A 156 3.45 17.69 5.34
N HIS A 157 3.89 16.78 4.48
CA HIS A 157 5.15 16.05 4.59
C HIS A 157 6.15 16.42 3.49
N ALA A 158 5.94 17.55 2.80
CA ALA A 158 6.78 17.98 1.68
C ALA A 158 8.25 18.16 2.05
N HIS A 159 8.53 18.49 3.32
CA HIS A 159 9.89 18.59 3.83
C HIS A 159 10.69 17.27 3.74
N ARG A 160 9.99 16.13 3.60
CA ARG A 160 10.57 14.79 3.48
C ARG A 160 10.64 14.29 2.04
N TRP A 161 10.09 15.00 1.07
CA TRP A 161 10.12 14.55 -0.32
C TRP A 161 11.57 14.46 -0.81
N GLU A 162 11.99 13.29 -1.29
CA GLU A 162 13.29 13.06 -1.94
C GLU A 162 13.11 12.96 -3.44
N GLU A 163 12.14 12.15 -3.87
CA GLU A 163 11.76 12.02 -5.28
C GLU A 163 10.25 12.18 -5.45
N MET A 164 9.86 13.06 -6.38
CA MET A 164 8.45 13.27 -6.74
C MET A 164 8.27 13.15 -8.23
N ALA A 165 7.30 12.33 -8.65
CA ALA A 165 6.95 12.16 -10.05
C ALA A 165 5.45 12.40 -10.26
N PHE A 166 5.12 13.10 -11.34
CA PHE A 166 3.75 13.42 -11.74
C PHE A 166 3.54 13.03 -13.19
N VAL A 167 2.57 12.16 -13.44
CA VAL A 167 2.04 11.82 -14.75
C VAL A 167 0.56 12.18 -14.76
N ILE A 168 0.26 13.40 -15.17
CA ILE A 168 -1.08 14.01 -15.01
C ILE A 168 -1.49 14.77 -16.29
N PRO A 169 -2.79 15.00 -16.52
CA PRO A 169 -3.26 15.87 -17.58
C PRO A 169 -2.61 17.24 -17.52
N PHE A 170 -2.27 17.81 -18.68
CA PHE A 170 -1.68 19.15 -18.78
C PHE A 170 -2.50 20.22 -18.03
N SER A 171 -3.83 20.12 -18.06
CA SER A 171 -4.71 21.03 -17.33
C SER A 171 -4.46 21.00 -15.82
N SER A 172 -4.12 19.84 -15.24
CA SER A 172 -3.88 19.65 -13.81
C SER A 172 -2.52 20.18 -13.35
N MET A 173 -1.56 20.40 -14.24
CA MET A 173 -0.21 20.88 -13.91
C MET A 173 -0.20 22.23 -13.20
N ARG A 174 -1.24 23.05 -13.35
CA ARG A 174 -1.40 24.32 -12.62
C ARG A 174 -1.40 24.15 -11.08
N ARG A 175 -1.65 22.93 -10.59
CA ARG A 175 -1.60 22.58 -9.16
C ARG A 175 -0.19 22.36 -8.63
N LEU A 176 0.82 22.21 -9.51
CA LEU A 176 2.21 21.97 -9.14
C LEU A 176 2.95 23.29 -8.88
N ASN A 177 2.40 24.14 -8.02
CA ASN A 177 3.06 25.38 -7.59
C ASN A 177 3.53 25.21 -6.14
N PHE A 178 4.84 25.05 -5.97
CA PHE A 178 5.50 24.79 -4.70
C PHE A 178 6.46 25.93 -4.32
N GLY A 179 6.22 27.15 -4.82
CA GLY A 179 7.12 28.29 -4.62
C GLY A 179 7.38 28.64 -3.14
N ASP A 180 6.35 28.50 -2.30
CA ASP A 180 6.41 28.80 -0.87
C ASP A 180 6.67 27.55 0.00
N VAL A 181 6.80 26.38 -0.62
CA VAL A 181 6.97 25.09 0.08
C VAL A 181 8.45 24.81 0.26
N LEU A 182 8.87 24.46 1.49
CA LEU A 182 10.23 24.03 1.77
C LEU A 182 10.41 22.56 1.36
N LEU A 183 11.32 22.31 0.43
CA LEU A 183 11.63 20.99 -0.14
C LEU A 183 13.12 20.67 0.07
N PRO A 184 13.60 20.60 1.33
CA PRO A 184 15.03 20.53 1.65
C PRO A 184 15.69 19.23 1.18
N LEU A 185 14.93 18.13 1.08
CA LEU A 185 15.44 16.83 0.66
C LEU A 185 15.16 16.51 -0.82
N LEU A 186 14.39 17.34 -1.53
CA LEU A 186 13.92 17.01 -2.88
C LEU A 186 15.11 17.00 -3.84
N ARG A 187 15.52 15.79 -4.24
CA ARG A 187 16.65 15.54 -5.13
C ARG A 187 16.20 15.40 -6.58
N LYS A 188 15.02 14.80 -6.81
CA LYS A 188 14.49 14.52 -8.14
C LYS A 188 13.04 14.95 -8.29
N ILE A 189 12.76 15.66 -9.38
CA ILE A 189 11.39 15.98 -9.79
C ILE A 189 11.14 15.49 -11.21
N SER A 190 9.99 14.86 -11.43
CA SER A 190 9.53 14.45 -12.76
C SER A 190 8.12 14.96 -12.99
N VAL A 191 7.89 15.65 -14.11
CA VAL A 191 6.55 16.09 -14.53
C VAL A 191 6.37 15.74 -15.99
N ASP A 192 5.45 14.84 -16.29
CA ASP A 192 5.10 14.44 -17.66
C ASP A 192 3.57 14.43 -17.85
N SER A 193 3.13 14.45 -19.11
CA SER A 193 1.74 14.32 -19.53
C SER A 193 1.61 13.13 -20.48
N ASP A 194 0.97 12.06 -20.02
CA ASP A 194 0.71 10.84 -20.81
C ASP A 194 -0.49 10.99 -21.79
N TYR A 195 -0.93 12.22 -22.05
CA TYR A 195 -2.13 12.51 -22.85
C TYR A 195 -1.81 13.35 -24.07
N SER A 196 -2.24 12.88 -25.25
CA SER A 196 -2.10 13.61 -26.52
C SER A 196 -2.93 14.89 -26.47
N TYR A 197 -2.24 16.00 -26.29
CA TYR A 197 -2.83 17.31 -26.10
C TYR A 197 -3.18 17.97 -27.44
N LYS A 198 -4.39 18.54 -27.55
CA LYS A 198 -4.90 19.24 -28.76
C LYS A 198 -5.42 20.67 -28.48
N GLY A 199 -5.02 21.31 -27.39
CA GLY A 199 -5.60 22.60 -26.95
C GLY A 199 -4.62 23.77 -26.90
N ASN A 200 -5.14 24.97 -26.60
CA ASN A 200 -4.40 26.14 -26.16
C ASN A 200 -4.84 26.45 -24.71
N ILE A 201 -4.12 25.93 -23.72
CA ILE A 201 -4.41 26.16 -22.30
C ILE A 201 -3.26 26.96 -21.75
N VAL A 202 -3.61 28.07 -21.12
CA VAL A 202 -2.72 28.86 -20.26
C VAL A 202 -2.31 27.97 -19.08
N SER A 203 -1.19 27.26 -19.20
CA SER A 203 -0.61 26.58 -18.05
C SER A 203 -0.08 27.62 -17.08
N HIS A 204 -0.33 27.46 -15.78
CA HIS A 204 0.34 28.25 -14.76
C HIS A 204 1.78 27.75 -14.66
N PRO A 205 2.73 28.61 -14.27
CA PRO A 205 4.09 28.15 -14.05
C PRO A 205 4.12 27.11 -12.92
N ILE A 206 4.85 26.03 -13.15
CA ILE A 206 5.34 25.10 -12.16
C ILE A 206 6.54 25.78 -11.49
N VAL A 207 6.42 26.05 -10.20
CA VAL A 207 7.42 26.81 -9.44
C VAL A 207 7.94 25.94 -8.31
N ILE A 208 9.25 25.72 -8.30
CA ILE A 208 9.98 25.05 -7.22
C ILE A 208 11.21 25.91 -6.95
N ARG A 209 11.17 26.71 -5.89
CA ARG A 209 12.27 27.62 -5.53
C ARG A 209 13.10 27.10 -4.37
N ASN A 210 12.43 26.61 -3.32
CA ASN A 210 13.08 26.21 -2.08
C ASN A 210 13.44 24.72 -2.07
N ALA A 211 14.25 24.29 -3.05
CA ALA A 211 14.71 22.90 -3.18
C ALA A 211 16.24 22.83 -3.34
N PRO A 212 17.03 23.09 -2.28
CA PRO A 212 18.49 23.19 -2.37
C PRO A 212 19.17 21.86 -2.72
N ALA A 213 18.52 20.72 -2.47
CA ALA A 213 19.02 19.40 -2.81
C ALA A 213 18.68 18.95 -4.24
N LEU A 214 17.92 19.73 -5.02
CA LEU A 214 17.47 19.31 -6.34
C LEU A 214 18.65 19.17 -7.30
N ARG A 215 18.82 17.97 -7.87
CA ARG A 215 19.87 17.62 -8.84
C ARG A 215 19.32 17.04 -10.14
N GLU A 216 18.14 16.44 -10.11
CA GLU A 216 17.55 15.78 -11.27
C GLU A 216 16.18 16.37 -11.61
N ALA A 217 15.98 16.71 -12.89
CA ALA A 217 14.68 17.13 -13.40
C ALA A 217 14.32 16.35 -14.68
N HIS A 218 13.11 15.79 -14.70
CA HIS A 218 12.48 15.26 -15.91
C HIS A 218 11.28 16.12 -16.28
N ILE A 219 11.33 16.71 -17.46
CA ILE A 219 10.31 17.63 -17.95
C ILE A 219 9.74 17.07 -19.26
N GLY A 220 8.45 16.74 -19.22
CA GLY A 220 7.66 16.31 -20.34
C GLY A 220 7.35 17.44 -21.33
N THR A 221 6.27 17.28 -22.10
CA THR A 221 5.89 18.21 -23.19
C THR A 221 5.32 19.53 -22.65
N ILE A 222 6.18 20.41 -22.12
CA ILE A 222 5.79 21.68 -21.51
C ILE A 222 6.81 22.77 -21.89
N PRO A 223 6.36 23.97 -22.35
CA PRO A 223 7.26 25.08 -22.67
C PRO A 223 8.09 25.56 -21.48
N ARG A 224 9.37 25.90 -21.73
CA ARG A 224 10.34 26.34 -20.69
C ARG A 224 9.80 27.42 -19.77
N ARG A 225 9.10 28.44 -20.32
CA ARG A 225 8.59 29.60 -19.58
C ARG A 225 7.65 29.24 -18.43
N LYS A 226 7.22 27.98 -18.37
CA LYS A 226 6.35 27.45 -17.33
C LYS A 226 7.13 26.77 -16.20
N PHE A 227 8.45 26.63 -16.27
CA PHE A 227 9.24 26.06 -15.17
C PHE A 227 10.13 27.11 -14.53
N HIS A 228 10.00 27.23 -13.22
CA HIS A 228 10.92 27.98 -12.37
C HIS A 228 11.53 26.99 -11.39
N LEU A 229 12.71 26.47 -11.75
CA LEU A 229 13.50 25.53 -10.97
C LEU A 229 14.85 26.17 -10.61
N PRO A 230 15.57 25.67 -9.58
CA PRO A 230 16.96 26.04 -9.34
C PRO A 230 17.87 25.39 -10.41
N TRP A 231 17.83 25.92 -11.64
CA TRP A 231 18.50 25.34 -12.81
C TRP A 231 20.02 25.15 -12.62
N CYS A 232 20.68 26.09 -11.94
CA CYS A 232 22.13 26.13 -11.79
C CYS A 232 22.74 24.93 -11.07
N GLN A 233 21.97 24.26 -10.21
CA GLN A 233 22.42 23.11 -9.42
C GLN A 233 21.96 21.76 -10.01
N LEU A 234 21.30 21.75 -11.17
CA LEU A 234 20.88 20.49 -11.81
C LEU A 234 22.06 19.77 -12.45
N GLU A 235 22.22 18.50 -12.12
CA GLU A 235 23.25 17.60 -12.66
C GLU A 235 22.71 16.73 -13.80
N THR A 236 21.42 16.36 -13.74
CA THR A 236 20.76 15.56 -14.76
C THR A 236 19.45 16.21 -15.19
N LEU A 237 19.30 16.42 -16.50
CA LEU A 237 18.11 17.00 -17.10
C LEU A 237 17.61 16.08 -18.21
N THR A 238 16.34 15.70 -18.12
CA THR A 238 15.65 14.99 -19.20
C THR A 238 14.54 15.87 -19.75
N LEU A 239 14.54 16.09 -21.07
CA LEU A 239 13.53 16.89 -21.76
C LEU A 239 12.85 16.04 -22.84
N ARG A 240 11.52 16.08 -22.88
CA ARG A 240 10.71 15.42 -23.92
C ARG A 240 10.03 16.47 -24.78
N THR A 241 10.11 16.35 -26.11
CA THR A 241 9.36 17.18 -27.06
C THR A 241 9.59 18.69 -26.83
N ILE A 242 10.85 19.14 -26.92
CA ILE A 242 11.25 20.54 -26.73
C ILE A 242 11.85 21.12 -28.03
N SER A 243 11.63 22.42 -28.27
CA SER A 243 12.34 23.13 -29.34
C SER A 243 13.82 23.34 -28.97
N LEU A 244 14.69 23.42 -29.98
CA LEU A 244 16.13 23.62 -29.74
C LEU A 244 16.41 24.95 -29.02
N ILE A 245 15.67 26.02 -29.37
CA ILE A 245 15.82 27.35 -28.76
C ILE A 245 15.47 27.30 -27.27
N GLU A 246 14.36 26.66 -26.91
CA GLU A 246 13.99 26.49 -25.51
C GLU A 246 15.02 25.64 -24.77
N CYS A 247 15.49 24.55 -25.37
CA CYS A 247 16.53 23.70 -24.79
C CYS A 247 17.80 24.49 -24.47
N LEU A 248 18.39 25.17 -25.46
CA LEU A 248 19.61 25.97 -25.29
C LEU A 248 19.46 26.99 -24.16
N SER A 249 18.31 27.66 -24.11
CA SER A 249 18.05 28.66 -23.10
C SER A 249 17.82 28.09 -21.68
N ILE A 250 17.48 26.80 -21.54
CA ILE A 250 17.55 26.10 -20.25
C ILE A 250 19.01 25.82 -19.91
N LEU A 251 19.77 25.27 -20.86
CA LEU A 251 21.16 24.87 -20.67
C LEU A 251 22.06 26.05 -20.25
N GLU A 252 21.80 27.26 -20.75
CA GLU A 252 22.49 28.49 -20.33
C GLU A 252 22.41 28.75 -18.81
N GLN A 253 21.39 28.24 -18.13
CA GLN A 253 21.23 28.39 -16.69
C GLN A 253 21.75 27.20 -15.88
N CYS A 254 22.07 26.07 -16.52
CA CYS A 254 22.47 24.84 -15.84
C CYS A 254 24.00 24.72 -15.80
N SER A 255 24.64 25.42 -14.88
CA SER A 255 26.10 25.44 -14.74
C SER A 255 26.71 24.09 -14.32
N GLU A 256 25.97 23.28 -13.58
CA GLU A 256 26.44 21.98 -13.05
C GLU A 256 25.97 20.76 -13.86
N LEU A 257 25.39 20.98 -15.04
CA LEU A 257 24.77 19.89 -15.81
C LEU A 257 25.82 18.92 -16.37
N ARG A 258 25.65 17.63 -16.06
CA ARG A 258 26.52 16.55 -16.51
C ARG A 258 25.83 15.63 -17.52
N ASN A 259 24.53 15.41 -17.33
CA ASN A 259 23.74 14.48 -18.14
C ASN A 259 22.53 15.20 -18.74
N LEU A 260 22.47 15.26 -20.07
CA LEU A 260 21.30 15.74 -20.81
C LEU A 260 20.70 14.61 -21.63
N VAL A 261 19.42 14.32 -21.42
CA VAL A 261 18.67 13.32 -22.20
C VAL A 261 17.54 14.01 -22.94
N LEU A 262 17.53 13.89 -24.27
CA LEU A 262 16.51 14.47 -25.14
C LEU A 262 15.66 13.36 -25.79
N PHE A 263 14.37 13.33 -25.48
CA PHE A 263 13.41 12.43 -26.12
C PHE A 263 12.63 13.19 -27.21
N ARG A 264 12.88 12.83 -28.49
CA ARG A 264 12.30 13.49 -29.69
C ARG A 264 12.48 15.01 -29.70
N ALA A 265 13.72 15.47 -29.97
CA ALA A 265 13.95 16.88 -30.34
C ALA A 265 13.55 17.08 -31.81
N SER A 266 12.52 17.90 -32.07
CA SER A 266 12.16 18.27 -33.44
C SER A 266 13.03 19.44 -33.89
N PHE A 267 13.88 19.20 -34.91
CA PHE A 267 14.55 20.25 -35.66
C PHE A 267 13.53 20.91 -36.59
N MET A 268 12.67 21.78 -36.06
CA MET A 268 11.94 22.69 -36.96
C MET A 268 12.93 23.77 -37.38
N SER A 269 13.52 23.59 -38.56
CA SER A 269 14.17 24.67 -39.31
C SER A 269 13.15 25.79 -39.47
N GLY A 270 13.47 26.97 -38.95
CA GLY A 270 12.63 28.14 -39.15
C GLY A 270 12.40 28.40 -40.63
N SER A 271 11.15 28.58 -40.99
CA SER A 271 10.69 29.20 -42.24
C SER A 271 9.69 30.28 -41.88
#